data_AF-A0A947I023-F1
#
_entry.id   AF-A0A947I023-F1
#
_cell.length_a   1.000
_cell.length_b   1.000
_cell.length_c   1.000
_cell.angle_alpha   90.00
_cell.angle_beta   90.00
_cell.angle_gamma   90.00
#
_symmetry.space_group_name_H-M   'P 1'
#
loop_
_entity.id
_entity.type
_entity.pdbx_description
1 polymer ?
#
loop_
_entity_poly.entity_id
_entity_poly.type
_entity_poly.pdbx_seq_one_letter_code
_entity_poly.pdbx_strand_id
1 'polypeptide(L)'
;MVQTLRIKLTYNIFIDRKTVTLLGVPIDAVTRKQAVALILEMLEGGQIQRFFHTGGKYHVMTPNSEMLVEAKKNKKFREVLNSTSLNIPDSIGLLYMAKFSGKKLPQRVTGVDTVTKVCKRLSNNHQVFLLGAGDGVAQKAAKKLQ
;
A
#
# COMPACT_ATOMS: atom_id res chain seq x y z
N MET A 1 5.20 1.76 -22.39
CA MET A 1 6.25 2.70 -21.96
C MET A 1 6.05 2.95 -20.47
N VAL A 2 6.91 2.44 -19.58
CA VAL A 2 6.75 2.60 -18.12
C VAL A 2 7.29 3.98 -17.77
N GLN A 3 6.42 4.90 -17.35
CA GLN A 3 6.86 6.19 -16.80
C GLN A 3 7.48 5.91 -15.43
N THR A 4 8.81 5.89 -15.39
CA THR A 4 9.59 5.82 -14.15
C THR A 4 9.64 7.21 -13.55
N LEU A 5 8.98 7.41 -12.41
CA LEU A 5 9.10 8.63 -11.62
C LEU A 5 9.95 8.29 -10.40
N ARG A 6 11.10 8.95 -10.25
CA ARG A 6 12.09 8.68 -9.19
C ARG A 6 12.06 9.79 -8.16
N ILE A 7 11.82 9.45 -6.88
CA ILE A 7 11.89 10.40 -5.77
C ILE A 7 12.93 9.96 -4.74
N LYS A 8 13.65 10.93 -4.19
CA LYS A 8 14.48 10.77 -2.99
C LYS A 8 13.64 11.13 -1.76
N LEU A 9 13.43 10.15 -0.89
CA LEU A 9 12.67 10.30 0.36
C LEU A 9 13.58 10.74 1.50
N THR A 10 13.00 11.33 2.55
CA THR A 10 13.68 11.77 3.79
C THR A 10 14.48 10.64 4.42
N TYR A 11 14.04 9.38 4.27
CA TYR A 11 14.75 8.17 4.71
C TYR A 11 15.94 7.73 3.80
N ASN A 12 16.43 8.58 2.87
CA ASN A 12 17.45 8.24 1.86
C ASN A 12 17.10 7.02 1.00
N ILE A 13 15.80 6.77 0.80
CA ILE A 13 15.30 5.72 -0.08
C ILE A 13 14.96 6.36 -1.43
N PHE A 14 15.55 5.84 -2.49
CA PHE A 14 15.11 6.14 -3.85
C PHE A 14 13.97 5.19 -4.22
N ILE A 15 12.82 5.76 -4.59
CA ILE A 15 11.70 4.95 -5.07
C ILE A 15 11.39 5.35 -6.51
N ASP A 16 11.50 4.37 -7.39
CA ASP A 16 10.85 4.34 -8.69
C ASP A 16 9.55 3.55 -8.52
N ARG A 17 8.39 4.20 -8.71
CA ARG A 17 7.10 3.49 -8.58
C ARG A 17 6.91 2.60 -9.79
N LYS A 18 7.31 1.35 -9.64
CA LYS A 18 7.05 0.28 -10.60
C LYS A 18 5.78 -0.46 -10.19
N THR A 19 4.85 -0.57 -11.12
CA THR A 19 3.63 -1.36 -10.94
C THR A 19 3.60 -2.57 -11.88
N VAL A 20 2.98 -3.65 -11.44
CA VAL A 20 2.63 -4.81 -12.26
C VAL A 20 1.11 -4.87 -12.32
N THR A 21 0.54 -4.78 -13.51
CA THR A 21 -0.92 -4.94 -13.69
C THR A 21 -1.28 -6.41 -13.67
N LEU A 22 -2.05 -6.81 -12.66
CA LEU A 22 -2.57 -8.18 -12.49
C LEU A 22 -4.09 -8.13 -12.57
N LEU A 23 -4.68 -8.86 -13.53
CA LEU A 23 -6.13 -8.91 -13.77
C LEU A 23 -6.81 -7.52 -13.90
N GLY A 24 -6.10 -6.52 -14.41
CA GLY A 24 -6.60 -5.15 -14.56
C GLY A 24 -6.52 -4.30 -13.29
N VAL A 25 -5.76 -4.74 -12.28
CA VAL A 25 -5.45 -3.97 -11.07
C VAL A 25 -3.93 -3.70 -11.01
N PRO A 26 -3.48 -2.45 -10.84
CA PRO A 26 -2.06 -2.14 -10.68
C PRO A 26 -1.60 -2.53 -9.27
N ILE A 27 -0.57 -3.36 -9.18
CA ILE A 27 0.06 -3.76 -7.92
C ILE A 27 1.46 -3.16 -7.84
N ASP A 28 1.77 -2.45 -6.76
CA ASP A 28 3.06 -1.80 -6.58
C ASP A 28 4.15 -2.84 -6.24
N ALA A 29 5.24 -2.81 -7.00
CA ALA A 29 6.38 -3.71 -6.82
C ALA A 29 7.28 -3.22 -5.68
N VAL A 30 6.77 -3.30 -4.46
CA VAL A 30 7.42 -2.78 -3.25
C VAL A 30 7.81 -3.89 -2.28
N THR A 31 8.97 -3.72 -1.66
CA THR A 31 9.33 -4.46 -0.45
C THR A 31 8.59 -3.90 0.76
N ARG A 32 8.57 -4.66 1.86
CA ARG A 32 8.02 -4.19 3.13
C ARG A 32 8.66 -2.89 3.61
N LYS A 33 10.00 -2.76 3.48
CA LYS A 33 10.73 -1.56 3.88
C LYS A 33 10.28 -0.34 3.06
N GLN A 34 10.10 -0.53 1.75
CA GLN A 34 9.63 0.53 0.85
C GLN A 34 8.18 0.90 1.14
N ALA A 35 7.29 -0.07 1.36
CA ALA A 35 5.88 0.20 1.67
C ALA A 35 5.73 1.04 2.96
N VAL A 36 6.43 0.68 4.03
CA VAL A 36 6.41 1.45 5.29
C VAL A 36 6.98 2.85 5.09
N ALA A 37 8.11 2.97 4.38
CA ALA A 37 8.72 4.28 4.11
C ALA A 37 7.79 5.19 3.29
N LEU A 38 7.13 4.65 2.25
CA LEU A 38 6.16 5.40 1.46
C LEU A 38 5.02 5.94 2.32
N ILE A 39 4.48 5.11 3.22
CA ILE A 39 3.37 5.52 4.09
C ILE A 39 3.82 6.61 5.06
N LEU A 40 5.00 6.50 5.66
CA LEU A 40 5.52 7.54 6.58
C LEU A 40 5.72 8.87 5.85
N GLU A 41 6.25 8.84 4.63
CA GLU A 41 6.45 10.04 3.81
C GLU A 41 5.11 10.66 3.38
N MET A 42 4.10 9.82 3.07
CA MET A 42 2.73 10.30 2.83
C MET A 42 2.18 11.08 4.02
N LEU A 43 2.54 10.70 5.26
CA LEU A 43 2.11 11.38 6.48
C LEU A 43 2.90 12.66 6.78
N GLU A 44 4.22 12.64 6.55
CA GLU A 44 5.10 13.80 6.79
C GLU A 44 4.87 14.94 5.78
N GLY A 45 4.33 14.62 4.60
CA GLY A 45 4.10 15.57 3.53
C GLY A 45 5.38 15.91 2.74
N GLY A 46 5.25 16.72 1.69
CA GLY A 46 6.38 17.16 0.86
C GLY A 46 6.36 16.61 -0.57
N GLN A 47 7.51 16.19 -1.10
CA GLN A 47 7.67 15.85 -2.52
C GLN A 47 6.75 14.72 -2.99
N ILE A 48 6.32 13.85 -2.07
CA ILE A 48 5.41 12.74 -2.34
C ILE A 48 3.99 13.21 -2.73
N GLN A 49 3.59 14.43 -2.38
CA GLN A 49 2.31 15.02 -2.84
C GLN A 49 2.29 15.20 -4.35
N ARG A 50 3.39 15.68 -4.92
CA ARG A 50 3.57 15.83 -6.38
C ARG A 50 3.64 14.46 -7.06
N PHE A 51 4.21 13.46 -6.40
CA PHE A 51 4.32 12.11 -6.93
C PHE A 51 2.99 11.46 -7.24
N PHE A 52 2.07 11.53 -6.28
CA PHE A 52 0.77 10.86 -6.39
C PHE A 52 -0.32 11.77 -6.95
N HIS A 53 -0.02 13.05 -7.25
CA HIS A 53 -0.99 14.03 -7.72
C HIS A 53 -2.27 14.07 -6.85
N THR A 54 -2.10 14.00 -5.53
CA THR A 54 -3.22 13.99 -4.58
C THR A 54 -3.27 15.30 -3.80
N GLY A 55 -4.48 15.74 -3.41
CA GLY A 55 -4.69 16.86 -2.50
C GLY A 55 -4.35 16.55 -1.04
N GLY A 56 -3.27 15.81 -0.79
CA GLY A 56 -2.82 15.40 0.55
C GLY A 56 -3.59 14.25 1.19
N LYS A 57 -4.46 13.56 0.43
CA LYS A 57 -5.18 12.36 0.90
C LYS A 57 -4.65 11.14 0.16
N TYR A 58 -4.21 10.14 0.91
CA TYR A 58 -3.65 8.91 0.37
C TYR A 58 -4.51 7.71 0.73
N HIS A 59 -4.81 6.89 -0.27
CA HIS A 59 -5.53 5.63 -0.06
C HIS A 59 -4.58 4.47 -0.32
N VAL A 60 -4.27 3.72 0.73
CA VAL A 60 -3.39 2.55 0.68
C VAL A 60 -4.23 1.31 0.85
N MET A 61 -4.10 0.36 -0.09
CA MET A 61 -4.75 -0.93 -0.02
C MET A 61 -3.71 -2.05 -0.06
N THR A 62 -4.11 -3.23 0.39
CA THR A 62 -3.30 -4.45 0.40
C THR A 62 -3.99 -5.51 -0.44
N PRO A 63 -4.06 -5.38 -1.79
CA PRO A 63 -4.78 -6.34 -2.60
C PRO A 63 -4.23 -7.74 -2.41
N ASN A 64 -5.14 -8.71 -2.27
CA ASN A 64 -4.86 -10.13 -2.24
C ASN A 64 -5.50 -10.83 -3.45
N SER A 65 -5.31 -12.14 -3.58
CA SER A 65 -5.83 -12.89 -4.73
C SER A 65 -7.36 -12.82 -4.86
N GLU A 66 -8.09 -12.91 -3.74
CA GLU A 66 -9.56 -12.88 -3.73
C GLU A 66 -10.10 -11.52 -4.16
N MET A 67 -9.45 -10.43 -3.71
CA MET A 67 -9.80 -9.07 -4.14
C MET A 67 -9.64 -8.88 -5.66
N LEU A 68 -8.62 -9.49 -6.27
CA LEU A 68 -8.44 -9.41 -7.73
C LEU A 68 -9.50 -10.20 -8.49
N VAL A 69 -9.90 -11.36 -7.97
CA VAL A 69 -11.02 -12.15 -8.52
C VAL A 69 -12.33 -11.37 -8.38
N GLU A 70 -12.58 -10.74 -7.23
CA GLU A 70 -13.74 -9.88 -7.00
C GLU A 70 -13.75 -8.69 -7.98
N ALA A 71 -12.62 -8.01 -8.14
CA ALA A 71 -12.47 -6.89 -9.07
C ALA A 71 -12.73 -7.30 -10.53
N LYS A 72 -12.62 -8.59 -10.89
CA LYS A 72 -12.97 -9.07 -12.25
C LYS A 72 -14.47 -8.97 -12.54
N LYS A 73 -15.33 -9.18 -11.55
CA LYS A 73 -16.79 -9.11 -11.66
C LYS A 73 -17.39 -7.80 -11.12
N ASN A 74 -16.68 -7.08 -10.26
CA ASN A 74 -17.13 -5.83 -9.65
C ASN A 74 -16.36 -4.61 -10.20
N LYS A 75 -16.96 -3.92 -11.17
CA LYS A 75 -16.35 -2.76 -11.84
C LYS A 75 -16.05 -1.61 -10.86
N LYS A 76 -16.99 -1.29 -9.96
CA LYS A 76 -16.81 -0.23 -8.96
C LYS A 76 -15.63 -0.52 -8.03
N PHE A 77 -15.51 -1.76 -7.57
CA PHE A 77 -14.38 -2.16 -6.73
C PHE A 77 -13.05 -2.10 -7.49
N ARG A 78 -13.04 -2.51 -8.76
CA ARG A 78 -11.85 -2.34 -9.62
C ARG A 78 -11.46 -0.88 -9.80
N GLU A 79 -12.42 0.02 -10.00
CA GLU A 79 -12.18 1.47 -10.11
C GLU A 79 -11.51 2.00 -8.83
N VAL A 80 -12.01 1.62 -7.65
CA VAL A 80 -11.39 1.98 -6.37
C VAL A 80 -9.94 1.49 -6.30
N LEU A 81 -9.68 0.22 -6.63
CA LEU A 81 -8.32 -0.33 -6.64
C LEU A 81 -7.40 0.36 -7.65
N ASN A 82 -7.94 0.88 -8.76
CA ASN A 82 -7.14 1.60 -9.76
C ASN A 82 -6.86 3.06 -9.37
N SER A 83 -7.64 3.63 -8.45
CA SER A 83 -7.47 5.01 -7.97
C SER A 83 -6.68 5.13 -6.66
N THR A 84 -6.23 4.02 -6.05
CA THR A 84 -5.44 4.06 -4.83
C THR A 84 -4.06 4.67 -5.04
N SER A 85 -3.54 5.33 -4.00
CA SER A 85 -2.17 5.82 -3.98
C SER A 85 -1.16 4.67 -3.93
N LEU A 86 -1.45 3.56 -3.23
CA LEU A 86 -0.54 2.43 -3.11
C LEU A 86 -1.30 1.11 -2.96
N ASN A 87 -0.97 0.13 -3.80
CA ASN A 87 -1.48 -1.24 -3.75
C ASN A 87 -0.38 -2.23 -3.37
N ILE A 88 -0.33 -2.60 -2.09
CA ILE A 88 0.69 -3.46 -1.51
C ILE A 88 0.34 -4.95 -1.78
N PRO A 89 1.27 -5.77 -2.31
CA PRO A 89 0.97 -7.16 -2.66
C PRO A 89 0.80 -8.07 -1.43
N ASP A 90 -0.44 -8.39 -1.07
CA ASP A 90 -0.80 -9.18 0.13
C ASP A 90 -1.29 -10.60 -0.20
N SER A 91 -0.60 -11.31 -1.09
CA SER A 91 -0.71 -12.76 -1.17
C SER A 91 0.50 -13.35 -1.89
N ILE A 92 0.79 -14.63 -1.64
CA ILE A 92 1.79 -15.37 -2.42
C ILE A 92 1.28 -15.58 -3.86
N GLY A 93 -0.03 -15.69 -4.06
CA GLY A 93 -0.65 -15.83 -5.38
C GLY A 93 -0.32 -14.68 -6.33
N LEU A 94 -0.26 -13.43 -5.82
CA LEU A 94 0.14 -12.28 -6.63
C LEU A 94 1.58 -12.39 -7.13
N LEU A 95 2.49 -12.88 -6.29
CA LEU A 95 3.89 -13.10 -6.68
C LEU A 95 4.01 -14.14 -7.79
N TYR A 96 3.25 -15.24 -7.69
CA TYR A 96 3.20 -16.26 -8.75
C TYR A 96 2.59 -15.71 -10.04
N MET A 97 1.47 -15.00 -9.99
CA MET A 97 0.85 -14.39 -11.17
C MET A 97 1.79 -13.41 -11.87
N ALA A 98 2.49 -12.57 -11.11
CA ALA A 98 3.50 -11.67 -11.66
C ALA A 98 4.62 -12.47 -12.34
N LYS A 99 5.15 -13.50 -11.69
CA LYS A 99 6.21 -14.37 -12.22
C LYS A 99 5.79 -15.04 -13.54
N PHE A 100 4.59 -15.60 -13.60
CA PHE A 100 4.06 -16.23 -14.82
C PHE A 100 3.83 -15.22 -15.96
N SER A 101 3.63 -13.94 -15.64
CA SER A 101 3.49 -12.86 -16.62
C SER A 101 4.85 -12.25 -17.03
N GLY A 102 5.98 -12.87 -16.68
CA GLY A 102 7.32 -12.34 -16.96
C GLY A 102 7.66 -11.06 -16.18
N LYS A 103 6.93 -10.77 -15.11
CA LYS A 103 7.14 -9.62 -14.22
C LYS A 103 7.57 -10.12 -12.84
N LYS A 104 7.96 -9.20 -11.95
CA LYS A 104 8.40 -9.53 -10.59
C LYS A 104 7.80 -8.58 -9.57
N LEU A 105 7.10 -9.15 -8.59
CA LEU A 105 6.84 -8.50 -7.31
C LEU A 105 7.94 -8.96 -6.34
N PRO A 106 8.62 -8.05 -5.63
CA PRO A 106 9.82 -8.38 -4.87
C PRO A 106 9.52 -9.21 -3.62
N GLN A 107 8.35 -9.04 -3.01
CA GLN A 107 8.01 -9.63 -1.72
C GLN A 107 6.48 -9.62 -1.51
N ARG A 108 5.96 -10.60 -0.76
CA ARG A 108 4.62 -10.53 -0.15
C ARG A 108 4.66 -9.68 1.12
N VAL A 109 3.78 -8.69 1.22
CA VAL A 109 3.71 -7.74 2.32
C VAL A 109 2.28 -7.70 2.86
N THR A 110 2.09 -8.05 4.14
CA THR A 110 0.75 -8.12 4.72
C THR A 110 0.27 -6.78 5.26
N GLY A 111 -1.05 -6.57 5.23
CA GLY A 111 -1.65 -5.37 5.84
C GLY A 111 -1.35 -5.24 7.33
N VAL A 112 -1.54 -6.31 8.11
CA VAL A 112 -1.27 -6.30 9.56
C VAL A 112 0.18 -5.93 9.87
N ASP A 113 1.13 -6.50 9.14
CA ASP A 113 2.55 -6.21 9.36
C ASP A 113 2.91 -4.77 8.96
N THR A 114 2.29 -4.27 7.89
CA THR A 114 2.45 -2.88 7.43
C THR A 114 1.94 -1.90 8.48
N VAL A 115 0.69 -2.07 8.96
CA VAL A 115 0.09 -1.22 9.99
C VAL A 115 0.94 -1.24 11.26
N THR A 116 1.30 -2.42 11.75
CA THR A 116 2.13 -2.57 12.96
C THR A 116 3.46 -1.83 12.82
N LYS A 117 4.12 -1.94 11.66
CA LYS A 117 5.42 -1.28 11.42
C LYS A 117 5.32 0.22 11.21
N VAL A 118 4.23 0.71 10.65
CA VAL A 118 3.95 2.15 10.52
C VAL A 118 3.69 2.73 11.91
N CYS A 119 2.74 2.16 12.67
CA CYS A 119 2.39 2.63 14.02
C CYS A 119 3.60 2.71 14.95
N LYS A 120 4.51 1.72 14.92
CA LYS A 120 5.77 1.73 15.70
C LYS A 120 6.73 2.87 15.39
N ARG A 121 6.53 3.59 14.29
CA ARG A 121 7.40 4.69 13.83
C ARG A 121 6.69 6.05 13.86
N LEU A 122 5.41 6.07 14.22
CA LEU A 122 4.68 7.32 14.34
C LEU A 122 5.20 8.10 15.56
N SER A 123 5.35 9.40 15.39
CA SER A 123 5.59 10.32 16.51
C SER A 123 4.27 10.69 17.20
N ASN A 124 4.35 11.28 18.40
CA ASN A 124 3.18 11.75 19.16
C ASN A 124 2.33 12.80 18.42
N ASN A 125 2.85 13.40 17.35
CA ASN A 125 2.12 14.37 16.52
C ASN A 125 1.20 13.70 15.50
N HIS A 126 1.28 12.38 15.33
CA HIS A 126 0.41 11.63 14.43
C HIS A 126 -0.80 11.08 15.18
N GLN A 127 -1.99 11.38 14.67
CA GLN A 127 -3.24 10.81 15.18
C GLN A 127 -3.59 9.54 14.42
N VAL A 128 -3.91 8.47 15.15
CA VAL A 128 -4.35 7.20 14.59
C VAL A 128 -5.79 6.95 14.99
N PHE A 129 -6.64 6.65 14.00
CA PHE A 129 -8.02 6.25 14.21
C PHE A 129 -8.23 4.82 13.73
N LEU A 130 -8.81 3.96 14.57
CA LEU A 130 -9.11 2.57 14.25
C LEU A 130 -10.62 2.40 14.09
N LEU A 131 -11.07 2.06 12.88
CA LEU A 131 -12.48 1.93 12.52
C LEU A 131 -12.81 0.51 12.04
N GLY A 132 -13.86 -0.08 12.62
CA GLY A 132 -14.42 -1.38 12.22
C GLY A 132 -14.33 -2.45 13.30
N ALA A 133 -14.74 -3.67 12.93
CA ALA A 133 -14.95 -4.82 13.81
C ALA A 133 -16.11 -4.64 14.82
N GLY A 134 -16.35 -5.65 15.66
CA GLY A 134 -17.40 -5.63 16.69
C GLY A 134 -17.02 -4.80 17.92
N ASP A 135 -17.98 -4.68 18.84
CA ASP A 135 -17.84 -3.85 20.04
C ASP A 135 -16.57 -4.18 20.85
N GLY A 136 -15.82 -3.13 21.20
CA GLY A 136 -14.60 -3.25 22.01
C GLY A 136 -13.36 -3.74 21.26
N VAL A 137 -13.47 -4.19 19.99
CA VAL A 137 -12.33 -4.77 19.26
C VAL A 137 -11.33 -3.70 18.84
N ALA A 138 -11.78 -2.55 18.34
CA ALA A 138 -10.90 -1.44 17.98
C ALA A 138 -10.08 -0.93 19.18
N GLN A 139 -10.69 -0.86 20.37
CA GLN A 139 -10.03 -0.46 21.60
C GLN A 139 -8.97 -1.48 22.03
N LYS A 140 -9.26 -2.78 21.91
CA LYS A 140 -8.27 -3.85 22.16
C LYS A 140 -7.11 -3.78 21.18
N ALA A 141 -7.38 -3.47 19.90
CA ALA A 141 -6.34 -3.29 18.89
C ALA A 141 -5.45 -2.08 19.21
N ALA A 142 -6.03 -0.94 19.60
CA ALA A 142 -5.29 0.24 20.02
C ALA A 142 -4.31 -0.07 21.17
N LYS A 143 -4.76 -0.77 22.20
CA LYS A 143 -3.91 -1.19 23.34
C LYS A 143 -2.74 -2.08 22.94
N LYS A 144 -2.87 -2.87 21.86
CA LYS A 144 -1.80 -3.74 21.33
C LYS A 144 -0.82 -3.01 20.40
N LEU A 145 -1.21 -1.84 19.90
CA LEU A 145 -0.41 -1.02 18.99
C LEU A 145 0.42 0.05 19.71
N GLN A 146 0.05 0.38 20.96
CA GLN A 146 0.85 1.16 21.91
C GLN A 146 2.05 0.34 22.42
#